data_AF-A0A3Q1GI94-F1
#
_entry.id   AF-A0A3Q1GI94-F1
#
_cell.length_a   1.000
_cell.length_b   1.000
_cell.length_c   1.000
_cell.angle_alpha   90.00
_cell.angle_beta   90.00
_cell.angle_gamma   90.00
#
_symmetry.space_group_name_H-M   'P 1'
#
loop_
_entity.id
_entity.type
_entity.pdbx_description
1 polymer ?
#
loop_
_entity_poly.entity_id
_entity_poly.type
_entity_poly.pdbx_seq_one_letter_code
_entity_poly.pdbx_strand_id
1 'polypeptide(L)'
;MAATIDNSNAVQAAKKKHLGIPEAVFVEDVDSFMKQPGNETADAALRKLDEQYQKYKYMELNLSQKKLRLKNQIPQITQTLEILRHMQKKKETTEPMDTHFLLADSVYCKALVPPTNKVCLWLGANVMLEYDIDEAQALLEKNLSTASRNLETLEEDLDFLRDQFTTTEVNMARVYNWDVKRRSRENIKSAESKS
;
A
#
# COMPACT_ATOMS: atom_id res chain seq x y z
N MET A 1 -18.53 -18.12 40.14
CA MET A 1 -17.67 -16.91 40.09
C MET A 1 -17.55 -16.51 38.64
N ALA A 2 -18.10 -15.35 38.28
CA ALA A 2 -18.10 -14.84 36.91
C ALA A 2 -16.69 -14.36 36.53
N ALA A 3 -16.09 -14.99 35.52
CA ALA A 3 -14.85 -14.51 34.94
C ALA A 3 -15.18 -13.29 34.06
N THR A 4 -14.78 -12.12 34.54
CA THR A 4 -14.79 -10.87 33.78
C THR A 4 -13.85 -11.01 32.58
N ILE A 5 -14.40 -11.09 31.38
CA ILE A 5 -13.65 -11.02 30.14
C ILE A 5 -13.23 -9.56 29.96
N ASP A 6 -11.92 -9.35 30.04
CA ASP A 6 -11.24 -8.07 29.90
C ASP A 6 -11.52 -7.46 28.51
N ASN A 7 -12.26 -6.35 28.50
CA ASN A 7 -12.74 -5.63 27.30
C ASN A 7 -11.65 -4.73 26.66
N SER A 8 -10.39 -4.96 26.99
CA SER A 8 -9.24 -4.13 26.59
C SER A 8 -8.74 -4.39 25.16
N ASN A 9 -9.07 -5.54 24.56
CA ASN A 9 -8.69 -5.87 23.18
C ASN A 9 -9.61 -5.24 22.10
N ALA A 10 -10.83 -4.83 22.44
CA ALA A 10 -11.76 -4.24 21.48
C ALA A 10 -11.38 -2.81 21.07
N VAL A 11 -10.71 -2.07 21.97
CA VAL A 11 -10.34 -0.66 21.74
C VAL A 11 -9.12 -0.52 20.81
N GLN A 12 -8.26 -1.54 20.73
CA GLN A 12 -7.09 -1.53 19.83
C GLN A 12 -7.44 -1.91 18.38
N ALA A 13 -8.53 -2.65 18.17
CA ALA A 13 -8.95 -3.07 16.83
C ALA A 13 -9.57 -1.92 16.01
N ALA A 14 -10.16 -0.92 16.66
CA ALA A 14 -10.80 0.21 15.99
C ALA A 14 -9.83 1.24 15.39
N LYS A 15 -8.53 1.17 15.71
CA LYS A 15 -7.51 2.16 15.30
C LYS A 15 -6.66 1.78 14.08
N LYS A 16 -6.83 0.59 13.49
CA LYS A 16 -6.03 0.16 12.33
C LYS A 16 -6.81 0.31 11.03
N LYS A 17 -7.19 1.55 10.68
CA LYS A 17 -7.85 1.83 9.40
C LYS A 17 -6.86 1.81 8.22
N HIS A 18 -5.59 2.14 8.48
CA HIS A 18 -4.55 2.27 7.45
C HIS A 18 -3.32 1.44 7.82
N LEU A 19 -3.26 0.17 7.37
CA LEU A 19 -2.14 -0.79 7.42
C LEU A 19 -1.07 -0.71 8.56
N GLY A 20 -1.38 -0.13 9.71
CA GLY A 20 -0.41 0.20 10.76
C GLY A 20 0.44 1.46 10.51
N ILE A 21 0.05 2.37 9.61
CA ILE A 21 0.67 3.69 9.44
C ILE A 21 0.47 4.50 10.73
N PRO A 22 1.56 4.92 11.42
CA PRO A 22 1.43 5.81 12.56
C PRO A 22 0.77 7.12 12.16
N GLU A 23 -0.14 7.62 12.99
CA GLU A 23 -0.76 8.93 12.78
C GLU A 23 0.16 10.02 13.31
N ALA A 24 0.47 11.00 12.46
CA ALA A 24 1.21 12.20 12.80
C ALA A 24 0.30 13.14 13.59
N VAL A 25 0.68 13.43 14.84
CA VAL A 25 -0.04 14.40 15.67
C VAL A 25 0.38 15.80 15.24
N PHE A 26 -0.58 16.62 14.80
CA PHE A 26 -0.32 18.01 14.48
C PHE A 26 0.00 18.81 15.74
N VAL A 27 1.11 19.55 15.73
CA VAL A 27 1.56 20.36 16.86
C VAL A 27 1.10 21.79 16.67
N GLU A 28 -0.04 22.14 17.27
CA GLU A 28 -0.56 23.51 17.29
C GLU A 28 0.26 24.43 18.18
N ASP A 29 0.53 24.01 19.42
CA ASP A 29 1.34 24.74 20.38
C ASP A 29 2.71 24.07 20.57
N VAL A 30 3.72 24.65 19.92
CA VAL A 30 5.10 24.18 19.97
C VAL A 30 5.67 24.30 21.39
N ASP A 31 5.27 25.29 22.18
CA ASP A 31 5.77 25.49 23.54
C ASP A 31 5.28 24.38 24.48
N SER A 32 4.04 23.92 24.32
CA SER A 32 3.50 22.77 25.05
C SER A 32 4.10 21.44 24.58
N PHE A 33 4.41 21.32 23.29
CA PHE A 33 5.09 20.14 22.74
C PHE A 33 6.54 20.02 23.21
N MET A 34 7.27 21.13 23.32
CA MET A 34 8.64 21.15 23.85
C MET A 34 8.71 20.85 25.36
N LYS A 35 7.63 21.03 26.11
CA LYS A 35 7.53 20.66 27.53
C LYS A 35 7.29 19.16 27.76
N GLN A 36 7.02 18.38 26.70
CA GLN A 36 6.81 16.94 26.84
C GLN A 36 8.13 16.19 27.12
N PRO A 37 8.08 15.10 27.91
CA PRO A 37 9.27 14.33 28.25
C PRO A 37 9.96 13.80 26.98
N GLY A 38 11.24 14.12 26.84
CA GLY A 38 12.07 13.75 25.69
C GLY A 38 12.08 14.76 24.53
N ASN A 39 11.49 15.94 24.68
CA ASN A 39 11.67 17.09 23.77
C ASN A 39 12.52 18.20 24.42
N GLU A 40 13.42 17.82 25.33
CA GLU A 40 14.21 18.74 26.18
C GLU A 40 15.05 19.75 25.38
N THR A 41 15.41 19.40 24.14
CA THR A 41 16.09 20.29 23.20
C THR A 41 15.40 20.26 21.84
N ALA A 42 15.48 21.37 21.10
CA ALA A 42 14.96 21.44 19.74
C ALA A 42 15.61 20.40 18.82
N ASP A 43 16.90 20.08 19.02
CA ASP A 43 17.61 19.04 18.27
C ASP A 43 17.00 17.65 18.53
N ALA A 44 16.68 17.32 19.78
CA ALA A 44 16.03 16.05 20.12
C ALA A 44 14.63 15.92 19.52
N ALA A 45 13.84 17.00 19.54
CA ALA A 45 12.52 17.04 18.92
C ALA A 45 12.60 16.91 17.39
N LEU A 46 13.55 17.60 16.74
CA LEU A 46 13.79 17.50 15.30
C LEU A 46 14.25 16.11 14.89
N ARG A 47 15.14 15.46 15.66
CA ARG A 47 15.57 14.07 15.40
C ARG A 47 14.40 13.10 15.46
N LYS A 48 13.52 13.21 16.45
CA LYS A 48 12.32 12.35 16.54
C LYS A 48 11.39 12.53 15.35
N LEU A 49 11.17 13.77 14.91
CA LEU A 49 10.34 14.06 13.74
C LEU A 49 11.01 13.56 12.45
N ASP A 50 12.33 13.68 12.32
CA ASP A 50 13.07 13.12 11.19
C ASP A 50 13.00 11.57 11.18
N GLU A 51 13.14 10.91 12.34
CA GLU A 51 12.94 9.45 12.44
C GLU A 51 11.53 9.02 12.01
N GLN A 52 10.50 9.79 12.37
CA GLN A 52 9.13 9.54 11.91
C GLN A 52 9.00 9.75 10.40
N TYR A 53 9.59 10.83 9.87
CA TYR A 53 9.61 11.12 8.44
C TYR A 53 10.29 9.99 7.64
N GLN A 54 11.45 9.50 8.10
CA GLN A 54 12.14 8.36 7.45
C GLN A 54 11.29 7.08 7.46
N LYS A 55 10.53 6.83 8.55
CA LYS A 55 9.60 5.71 8.61
C LYS A 55 8.49 5.84 7.57
N TYR A 56 7.88 7.02 7.44
CA TYR A 56 6.87 7.27 6.40
C TYR A 56 7.44 7.07 4.99
N LYS A 57 8.66 7.55 4.73
CA LYS A 57 9.35 7.34 3.45
C LYS A 57 9.61 5.88 3.12
N TYR A 58 10.01 5.09 4.10
CA TYR A 58 10.14 3.66 3.91
C TYR A 58 8.78 2.99 3.62
N MET A 59 7.72 3.39 4.33
CA MET A 59 6.37 2.88 4.07
C MET A 59 5.86 3.26 2.68
N GLU A 60 6.07 4.49 2.24
CA GLU A 60 5.66 4.97 0.91
C GLU A 60 6.29 4.16 -0.20
N LEU A 61 7.60 3.89 -0.09
CA LEU A 61 8.32 3.08 -1.06
C LEU A 61 7.70 1.67 -1.17
N ASN A 62 7.41 1.04 -0.02
CA ASN A 62 6.81 -0.29 0.01
C ASN A 62 5.39 -0.32 -0.56
N LEU A 63 4.54 0.64 -0.20
CA LEU A 63 3.17 0.73 -0.69
C LEU A 63 3.15 1.06 -2.20
N SER A 64 4.03 1.95 -2.66
CA SER A 64 4.17 2.30 -4.08
C SER A 64 4.62 1.12 -4.94
N GLN A 65 5.57 0.31 -4.45
CA GLN A 65 5.98 -0.93 -5.14
C GLN A 65 4.85 -1.95 -5.22
N LYS A 66 4.09 -2.13 -4.12
CA LYS A 66 2.90 -3.01 -4.13
C LYS A 66 1.84 -2.52 -5.12
N LYS A 67 1.62 -1.21 -5.19
CA LYS A 67 0.68 -0.58 -6.12
C LYS A 67 1.08 -0.85 -7.57
N LEU A 68 2.36 -0.68 -7.90
CA LEU A 68 2.88 -0.98 -9.23
C LEU A 68 2.67 -2.44 -9.62
N ARG A 69 2.94 -3.38 -8.70
CA ARG A 69 2.71 -4.81 -8.94
C ARG A 69 1.24 -5.12 -9.23
N LEU A 70 0.32 -4.58 -8.43
CA LEU A 70 -1.12 -4.75 -8.64
C LEU A 70 -1.58 -4.13 -9.98
N LYS A 71 -1.09 -2.93 -10.31
CA LYS A 71 -1.39 -2.27 -11.60
C LYS A 71 -0.93 -3.08 -12.82
N ASN A 72 0.18 -3.81 -12.71
CA ASN A 72 0.65 -4.69 -13.78
C ASN A 72 -0.12 -6.03 -13.81
N GLN A 73 -0.55 -6.54 -12.65
CA GLN A 73 -1.22 -7.83 -12.53
C GLN A 73 -2.69 -7.78 -12.99
N ILE A 74 -3.41 -6.70 -12.69
CA ILE A 74 -4.84 -6.56 -13.03
C ILE A 74 -5.12 -6.70 -14.53
N PRO A 75 -4.36 -6.04 -15.45
CA PRO A 75 -4.53 -6.23 -16.89
C PRO A 75 -4.28 -7.67 -17.33
N GLN A 76 -3.27 -8.34 -16.76
CA GLN A 76 -2.95 -9.74 -17.10
C GLN A 76 -4.09 -10.69 -16.70
N ILE A 77 -4.67 -10.51 -15.51
CA ILE A 77 -5.84 -11.30 -15.06
C ILE A 77 -7.04 -11.01 -15.96
N THR A 78 -7.27 -9.75 -16.32
CA THR A 78 -8.39 -9.33 -17.18
C THR A 78 -8.28 -9.94 -18.57
N GLN A 79 -7.09 -9.91 -19.17
CA GLN A 79 -6.82 -10.53 -20.47
C GLN A 79 -7.03 -12.06 -20.42
N THR A 80 -6.60 -12.71 -19.33
CA THR A 80 -6.80 -14.15 -19.13
C THR A 80 -8.29 -14.51 -19.02
N LEU A 81 -9.07 -13.69 -18.32
CA LEU A 81 -10.54 -13.82 -18.24
C LEU A 81 -11.21 -13.65 -19.61
N GLU A 82 -10.74 -12.70 -20.42
CA GLU A 82 -11.27 -12.49 -21.77
C GLU A 82 -11.01 -13.70 -22.67
N ILE A 83 -9.80 -14.28 -22.59
CA ILE A 83 -9.45 -15.52 -23.29
C ILE A 83 -10.35 -16.67 -22.85
N LEU A 84 -10.58 -16.83 -21.54
CA LEU A 84 -11.46 -17.87 -21.00
C LEU A 84 -12.90 -17.71 -21.50
N ARG A 85 -13.45 -16.49 -21.50
CA ARG A 85 -14.78 -16.21 -22.06
C ARG A 85 -14.84 -16.52 -23.55
N HIS A 86 -13.78 -16.24 -24.31
CA HIS A 86 -13.70 -16.60 -25.71
C HIS A 86 -13.70 -18.13 -25.92
N MET A 87 -12.92 -18.86 -25.11
CA MET A 87 -12.88 -20.33 -25.13
C MET A 87 -14.24 -20.94 -24.73
N GLN A 88 -14.91 -20.36 -23.73
CA GLN A 88 -16.24 -20.79 -23.29
C GLN A 88 -17.28 -20.62 -24.39
N LYS A 89 -17.27 -19.48 -25.10
CA LYS A 89 -18.17 -19.26 -26.25
C LYS A 89 -17.89 -20.23 -27.39
N LYS A 90 -16.62 -20.55 -27.65
CA LYS A 90 -16.24 -21.53 -28.67
C LYS A 90 -16.54 -22.97 -28.28
N LYS A 91 -16.64 -23.30 -26.99
CA LYS A 91 -17.09 -24.63 -26.53
C LYS A 91 -18.48 -24.98 -27.04
N GLU A 92 -19.36 -23.99 -27.19
CA GLU A 92 -20.71 -24.19 -27.76
C GLU A 92 -20.69 -24.41 -29.28
N THR A 93 -19.58 -24.08 -29.94
CA THR A 93 -19.40 -24.23 -31.38
C THR A 93 -18.60 -25.51 -31.67
N THR A 94 -19.04 -26.33 -32.61
CA THR A 94 -18.33 -27.58 -32.96
C THR A 94 -17.08 -27.32 -33.83
N GLU A 95 -16.82 -26.07 -34.20
CA GLU A 95 -15.73 -25.68 -35.08
C GLU A 95 -14.41 -25.55 -34.31
N PRO A 96 -13.33 -26.15 -34.83
CA PRO A 96 -12.02 -26.02 -34.21
C PRO A 96 -11.45 -24.61 -34.39
N MET A 97 -10.71 -24.12 -33.39
CA MET A 97 -10.13 -22.79 -33.38
C MET A 97 -8.73 -22.80 -33.97
N ASP A 98 -8.51 -22.03 -35.04
CA ASP A 98 -7.17 -21.66 -35.47
C ASP A 98 -6.55 -20.68 -34.46
N THR A 99 -5.42 -21.06 -33.89
CA THR A 99 -4.64 -20.22 -32.97
C THR A 99 -3.15 -20.32 -33.27
N HIS A 100 -2.40 -19.34 -32.80
CA HIS A 100 -0.94 -19.33 -32.87
C HIS A 100 -0.40 -19.59 -31.46
N PHE A 101 0.07 -20.80 -31.19
CA PHE A 101 0.69 -21.13 -29.90
C PHE A 101 2.08 -20.49 -29.79
N LEU A 102 2.33 -19.84 -28.66
CA LEU A 102 3.64 -19.31 -28.31
C LEU A 102 4.54 -20.46 -27.83
N LEU A 103 5.63 -20.72 -28.57
CA LEU A 103 6.65 -21.72 -28.21
C LEU A 103 7.81 -21.07 -27.44
N ALA A 104 8.20 -19.87 -27.87
CA ALA A 104 9.21 -19.04 -27.26
C ALA A 104 8.90 -17.57 -27.57
N ASP A 105 9.66 -16.64 -26.98
CA ASP A 105 9.51 -15.22 -27.28
C ASP A 105 9.69 -14.97 -28.79
N SER A 106 8.65 -14.40 -29.41
CA SER A 106 8.55 -14.16 -30.87
C SER A 106 8.49 -15.41 -31.76
N VAL A 107 8.35 -16.62 -31.21
CA VAL A 107 8.22 -17.86 -31.98
C VAL A 107 6.82 -18.45 -31.78
N TYR A 108 6.05 -18.48 -32.86
CA TYR A 108 4.67 -18.95 -32.86
C TYR A 108 4.47 -20.12 -33.82
N CYS A 109 3.65 -21.09 -33.41
CA CYS A 109 3.24 -22.22 -34.22
C CYS A 109 1.74 -22.16 -34.50
N LYS A 110 1.33 -22.33 -35.76
CA LYS A 110 -0.08 -22.46 -36.13
C LYS A 110 -0.61 -23.80 -35.64
N ALA A 111 -1.70 -23.78 -34.90
CA ALA A 111 -2.36 -24.99 -34.42
C ALA A 111 -3.87 -24.85 -34.46
N LEU A 112 -4.51 -26.01 -34.60
CA LEU A 112 -5.95 -26.15 -34.64
C LEU A 112 -6.39 -26.76 -33.31
N VAL A 113 -7.08 -25.98 -32.48
CA VAL A 113 -7.49 -26.38 -31.12
C VAL A 113 -8.94 -26.85 -31.12
N PRO A 114 -9.21 -28.12 -30.79
CA PRO A 114 -10.57 -28.61 -30.60
C PRO A 114 -11.27 -27.94 -29.41
N PRO A 115 -12.62 -27.89 -29.40
CA PRO A 115 -13.38 -27.44 -28.23
C PRO A 115 -12.96 -28.23 -26.99
N THR A 116 -12.46 -27.53 -25.98
CA THR A 116 -11.92 -28.13 -24.74
C THR A 116 -12.66 -27.58 -23.54
N ASN A 117 -12.91 -28.41 -22.53
CA ASN A 117 -13.65 -28.02 -21.32
C ASN A 117 -12.76 -27.58 -20.16
N LYS A 118 -11.47 -27.82 -20.30
CA LYS A 118 -10.48 -27.74 -19.23
C LYS A 118 -9.33 -26.82 -19.59
N VAL A 119 -8.78 -26.17 -18.59
CA VAL A 119 -7.64 -25.26 -18.71
C VAL A 119 -6.64 -25.53 -17.58
N CYS A 120 -5.36 -25.35 -17.85
CA CYS A 120 -4.32 -25.46 -16.84
C CYS A 120 -3.90 -24.07 -16.35
N LEU A 121 -4.07 -23.81 -15.06
CA LEU A 121 -3.67 -22.56 -14.42
C LEU A 121 -2.41 -22.76 -13.60
N TRP A 122 -1.48 -21.82 -13.74
CA TRP A 122 -0.29 -21.75 -12.90
C TRP A 122 -0.60 -20.96 -11.62
N LEU A 123 -0.52 -21.62 -10.47
CA LEU A 123 -0.85 -21.03 -9.17
C LEU A 123 0.38 -20.42 -8.47
N GLY A 124 1.57 -20.59 -9.06
CA GLY A 124 2.85 -20.24 -8.46
C GLY A 124 3.49 -21.40 -7.71
N ALA A 125 4.66 -21.16 -7.12
CA ALA A 125 5.42 -22.16 -6.35
C ALA A 125 5.66 -23.49 -7.10
N ASN A 126 5.83 -23.44 -8.43
CA ASN A 126 5.98 -24.62 -9.31
C ASN A 126 4.76 -25.55 -9.36
N VAL A 127 3.57 -25.01 -9.08
CA VAL A 127 2.31 -25.77 -9.05
C VAL A 127 1.39 -25.31 -10.18
N MET A 128 0.95 -26.28 -10.99
CA MET A 128 -0.05 -26.14 -12.03
C MET A 128 -1.23 -27.06 -11.72
N LEU A 129 -2.46 -26.55 -11.81
CA LEU A 129 -3.66 -27.36 -11.66
C LEU A 129 -4.56 -27.22 -12.88
N GLU A 130 -5.20 -28.33 -13.22
CA GLU A 130 -6.27 -28.38 -14.21
C GLU A 130 -7.59 -27.95 -13.56
N TYR A 131 -8.30 -27.04 -14.22
CA TYR A 131 -9.62 -26.56 -13.82
C TYR A 131 -10.58 -26.66 -14.99
N ASP A 132 -11.86 -26.84 -14.71
CA ASP A 132 -12.89 -26.62 -15.71
C ASP A 132 -12.97 -25.11 -16.02
N ILE A 133 -13.39 -24.74 -17.24
CA ILE A 133 -13.44 -23.33 -17.68
C ILE A 133 -14.27 -22.47 -16.72
N ASP A 134 -15.39 -22.99 -16.21
CA ASP A 134 -16.28 -22.26 -15.32
C ASP A 134 -15.63 -22.03 -13.93
N GLU A 135 -14.89 -23.01 -13.41
CA GLU A 135 -14.15 -22.89 -12.15
C GLU A 135 -12.96 -21.92 -12.29
N ALA A 136 -12.24 -22.00 -13.41
CA ALA A 136 -11.14 -21.11 -13.74
C ALA A 136 -11.61 -19.65 -13.84
N GLN A 137 -12.77 -19.42 -14.47
CA GLN A 137 -13.37 -18.09 -14.55
C GLN A 137 -13.76 -17.57 -13.16
N ALA A 138 -14.46 -18.37 -12.35
CA ALA A 138 -14.84 -17.97 -10.99
C ALA A 138 -13.61 -17.65 -10.12
N LEU A 139 -12.55 -18.45 -10.23
CA LEU A 139 -11.29 -18.22 -9.52
C LEU A 139 -10.63 -16.91 -9.94
N LEU A 140 -10.54 -16.64 -11.25
CA LEU A 140 -9.93 -15.43 -11.77
C LEU A 140 -10.76 -14.18 -11.49
N GLU A 141 -12.10 -14.26 -11.52
CA GLU A 141 -12.99 -13.15 -11.12
C GLU A 141 -12.86 -12.82 -9.63
N LYS A 142 -12.74 -13.85 -8.78
CA LYS A 142 -12.44 -13.67 -7.35
C LYS A 142 -11.06 -13.04 -7.13
N ASN A 143 -10.06 -13.47 -7.90
CA ASN A 143 -8.72 -12.88 -7.82
C ASN A 143 -8.71 -11.43 -8.32
N LEU A 144 -9.43 -11.13 -9.40
CA LEU A 144 -9.55 -9.78 -9.96
C LEU A 144 -10.23 -8.82 -8.97
N SER A 145 -11.36 -9.23 -8.39
CA SER A 145 -12.06 -8.42 -7.38
C SER A 145 -11.21 -8.20 -6.14
N THR A 146 -10.49 -9.22 -5.67
CA THR A 146 -9.56 -9.08 -4.54
C THR A 146 -8.41 -8.14 -4.87
N ALA A 147 -7.79 -8.28 -6.06
CA ALA A 147 -6.70 -7.41 -6.50
C ALA A 147 -7.15 -5.96 -6.68
N SER A 148 -8.36 -5.75 -7.21
CA SER A 148 -8.94 -4.41 -7.41
C SER A 148 -9.26 -3.74 -6.08
N ARG A 149 -9.90 -4.46 -5.14
CA ARG A 149 -10.15 -3.96 -3.79
C ARG A 149 -8.85 -3.64 -3.04
N ASN A 150 -7.85 -4.51 -3.16
CA ASN A 150 -6.53 -4.27 -2.56
C ASN A 150 -5.85 -3.04 -3.18
N LEU A 151 -6.04 -2.77 -4.47
CA LEU A 151 -5.52 -1.58 -5.12
C LEU A 151 -6.20 -0.32 -4.55
N GLU A 152 -7.53 -0.31 -4.43
CA GLU A 152 -8.29 0.81 -3.87
C GLU A 152 -7.87 1.13 -2.43
N THR A 153 -7.85 0.13 -1.54
CA THR A 153 -7.39 0.32 -0.15
C THR A 153 -5.95 0.83 -0.09
N LEU A 154 -5.08 0.38 -1.00
CA LEU A 154 -3.69 0.81 -1.06
C LEU A 154 -3.56 2.27 -1.55
N GLU A 155 -4.47 2.73 -2.41
CA GLU A 155 -4.54 4.12 -2.84
C GLU A 155 -4.98 5.02 -1.68
N GLU A 156 -6.00 4.63 -0.93
CA GLU A 156 -6.43 5.34 0.29
C GLU A 156 -5.30 5.44 1.33
N ASP A 157 -4.55 4.35 1.54
CA ASP A 157 -3.42 4.35 2.47
C ASP A 157 -2.25 5.23 2.01
N LEU A 158 -1.99 5.30 0.70
CA LEU A 158 -0.97 6.20 0.14
C LEU A 158 -1.38 7.67 0.30
N ASP A 159 -2.66 7.98 0.12
CA ASP A 159 -3.17 9.34 0.34
C ASP A 159 -3.12 9.72 1.82
N PHE A 160 -3.51 8.81 2.73
CA PHE A 160 -3.34 9.02 4.17
C PHE A 160 -1.87 9.26 4.54
N LEU A 161 -0.95 8.49 3.96
CA LEU A 161 0.49 8.64 4.20
C LEU A 161 1.03 10.00 3.74
N ARG A 162 0.52 10.54 2.62
CA ARG A 162 0.87 11.90 2.14
C ARG A 162 0.41 12.98 3.11
N ASP A 163 -0.76 12.82 3.72
CA ASP A 163 -1.23 13.73 4.75
C ASP A 163 -0.34 13.67 6.01
N GLN A 164 0.12 12.47 6.38
CA GLN A 164 1.05 12.29 7.50
C GLN A 164 2.40 12.96 7.23
N PHE A 165 2.91 12.83 6.01
CA PHE A 165 4.11 13.53 5.57
C PHE A 165 3.98 15.04 5.73
N THR A 166 2.94 15.61 5.14
CA THR A 166 2.70 17.06 5.17
C THR A 166 2.61 17.56 6.62
N THR A 167 1.90 16.81 7.48
CA THR A 167 1.76 17.14 8.90
C THR A 167 3.10 17.12 9.63
N THR A 168 3.92 16.09 9.42
CA THR A 168 5.25 15.98 10.02
C THR A 168 6.21 17.05 9.51
N GLU A 169 6.18 17.39 8.22
CA GLU A 169 7.00 18.46 7.65
C GLU A 169 6.65 19.83 8.23
N VAL A 170 5.35 20.13 8.37
CA VAL A 170 4.89 21.36 9.01
C VAL A 170 5.33 21.41 10.48
N ASN A 171 5.23 20.30 11.20
CA ASN A 171 5.71 20.20 12.59
C ASN A 171 7.23 20.44 12.68
N MET A 172 8.02 19.85 11.77
CA MET A 172 9.48 20.08 11.72
C MET A 172 9.81 21.55 11.48
N ALA A 173 9.14 22.20 10.52
CA ALA A 173 9.33 23.62 10.24
C ALA A 173 8.94 24.50 11.43
N ARG A 174 7.86 24.16 12.14
CA ARG A 174 7.43 24.86 13.36
C ARG A 174 8.44 24.77 14.49
N VAL A 175 8.99 23.58 14.76
CA VAL A 175 10.03 23.38 15.77
C VAL A 175 11.30 24.14 15.39
N TYR A 176 11.70 24.11 14.11
CA TYR A 176 12.85 24.88 13.62
C TYR A 176 12.65 26.39 13.83
N ASN A 177 11.50 26.93 13.45
CA ASN A 177 11.16 28.34 13.62
C ASN A 177 11.13 28.75 15.11
N TRP A 178 10.65 27.87 16.00
CA TRP A 178 10.69 28.10 17.44
C TRP A 178 12.12 28.18 17.97
N ASP A 179 13.01 27.27 17.54
CA ASP A 179 14.42 27.28 17.98
C ASP A 179 15.17 28.52 17.49
N VAL A 180 14.94 28.94 16.25
CA VAL A 180 15.50 30.20 15.70
C VAL A 180 15.03 31.41 16.52
N LYS A 181 13.73 31.50 16.83
CA LYS A 181 13.19 32.58 17.69
C LYS A 181 13.77 32.55 19.10
N ARG A 182 14.00 31.36 19.67
CA ARG A 182 14.65 31.22 20.98
C ARG A 182 16.09 31.72 20.95
N ARG A 183 16.91 31.26 20.00
CA ARG A 183 18.32 31.69 19.86
C ARG A 183 18.44 33.19 19.59
N SER A 184 17.58 33.76 18.75
CA SER A 184 17.55 35.20 18.49
C SER A 184 17.29 36.00 19.78
N ARG A 185 16.32 35.59 20.61
CA ARG A 185 16.03 36.22 21.91
C ARG A 185 17.19 36.10 22.90
N GLU A 186 17.85 34.94 22.95
CA GLU A 186 19.04 34.72 23.80
C GLU A 186 20.22 35.60 23.37
N ASN A 187 20.43 35.78 22.06
CA ASN A 187 21.47 36.65 21.50
C ASN A 187 21.21 38.14 21.80
N ILE A 188 19.96 38.60 21.73
CA ILE A 188 19.60 39.99 22.06
C ILE A 188 19.84 40.27 23.56
N LYS A 189 19.38 39.38 24.44
CA LYS A 189 19.58 39.52 25.90
C LYS A 189 21.06 39.49 26.31
N SER A 190 21.89 38.74 25.59
CA SER A 190 23.34 38.68 25.85
C SER A 190 24.10 39.89 25.28
N ALA A 191 23.52 40.60 24.31
CA ALA A 191 24.05 41.88 23.83
C ALA A 191 23.69 43.04 24.78
N GLU A 192 22.45 43.06 25.31
CA GLU A 192 21.98 44.08 26.26
C GLU A 192 22.67 44.00 27.63
N SER A 193 23.07 42.80 28.07
CA SER A 193 23.79 42.61 29.35
C SER A 193 25.29 42.89 29.28
N LYS A 194 25.83 43.17 28.08
CA LYS A 194 27.23 43.51 27.84
C LYS A 194 27.46 45.01 27.54
N SER A 195 26.38 45.79 27.42
CA SER A 195 26.42 47.25 27.25
C SER A 195 26.14 47.97 28.57
#